data_AF-A0AAD7WKK1-F1
#
_entry.id   AF-A0AAD7WKK1-F1
#
_cell.length_a   1.000
_cell.length_b   1.000
_cell.length_c   1.000
_cell.angle_alpha   90.00
_cell.angle_beta   90.00
_cell.angle_gamma   90.00
#
_symmetry.space_group_name_H-M   'P 1'
#
loop_
_entity.id
_entity.type
_entity.pdbx_description
1 polymer ?
#
loop_
_entity_poly.entity_id
_entity_poly.type
_entity_poly.pdbx_seq_one_letter_code
_entity_poly.pdbx_strand_id
1 'polypeptide(L)'
;MNLLVMETSTSPKEEARGISLNSTERQQTTKLCPIKPETKVLIIKNLKSKSPAEVADIFNVSKRQVERIRKRYQETGDVHDRPRSGKPHKTTA
;
A
#
# COMPACT_ATOMS: atom_id res chain seq x y z
N MET A 1 -35.47 44.14 -38.52
CA MET A 1 -36.11 43.54 -37.34
C MET A 1 -35.93 42.03 -37.43
N ASN A 2 -35.45 41.46 -36.33
CA ASN A 2 -34.95 40.09 -36.16
C ASN A 2 -35.97 39.00 -36.53
N LEU A 3 -35.49 37.83 -36.97
CA LEU A 3 -35.58 36.63 -36.13
C LEU A 3 -34.57 35.56 -36.57
N LEU A 4 -33.72 35.16 -35.62
CA LEU A 4 -32.72 34.10 -35.70
C LEU A 4 -33.44 32.75 -35.49
N VAL A 5 -33.39 31.85 -36.48
CA VAL A 5 -33.80 30.44 -36.29
C VAL A 5 -32.56 29.61 -36.01
N MET A 6 -32.45 29.15 -34.76
CA MET A 6 -31.45 28.19 -34.31
C MET A 6 -31.89 26.80 -34.76
N GLU A 7 -31.10 26.17 -35.64
CA GLU A 7 -31.33 24.77 -36.01
C GLU A 7 -30.80 23.84 -34.91
N THR A 8 -31.70 22.96 -34.49
CA THR A 8 -31.52 21.95 -33.45
C THR A 8 -30.79 20.72 -34.01
N SER A 9 -29.59 20.44 -33.52
CA SER A 9 -28.91 19.16 -33.73
C SER A 9 -29.24 18.19 -32.59
N THR A 10 -30.35 17.47 -32.73
CA THR A 10 -30.68 16.33 -31.88
C THR A 10 -30.29 15.05 -32.61
N SER A 11 -29.17 14.44 -32.22
CA SER A 11 -28.78 13.09 -32.64
C SER A 11 -28.84 12.13 -31.44
N PRO A 12 -29.58 11.00 -31.52
CA PRO A 12 -29.68 10.03 -30.44
C PRO A 12 -28.75 8.81 -30.64
N LYS A 13 -28.45 8.15 -29.50
CA LYS A 13 -27.88 6.79 -29.31
C LYS A 13 -26.36 6.60 -29.43
N GLU A 14 -25.74 6.43 -28.26
CA GLU A 14 -24.90 5.27 -27.89
C GLU A 14 -24.83 5.25 -26.35
N GLU A 15 -25.73 4.53 -25.68
CA GLU A 15 -25.43 3.23 -25.05
C GLU A 15 -23.93 2.89 -24.98
N ALA A 16 -23.23 3.42 -23.98
CA ALA A 16 -22.04 2.77 -23.45
C ALA A 16 -22.26 2.50 -21.96
N ARG A 17 -22.50 1.22 -21.72
CA ARG A 17 -22.67 0.57 -20.42
C ARG A 17 -21.48 0.88 -19.52
N GLY A 18 -21.79 0.94 -18.22
CA GLY A 18 -20.86 1.36 -17.20
C GLY A 18 -19.50 0.66 -17.25
N ILE A 19 -18.49 1.43 -16.93
CA ILE A 19 -17.36 0.91 -16.20
C ILE A 19 -17.41 1.68 -14.88
N SER A 20 -18.17 1.11 -13.94
CA SER A 20 -17.89 1.29 -12.51
C SER A 20 -16.41 1.02 -12.37
N LEU A 21 -15.59 2.07 -12.34
CA LEU A 21 -14.21 1.95 -11.92
C LEU A 21 -14.32 1.60 -10.46
N ASN A 22 -14.31 0.28 -10.26
CA ASN A 22 -14.39 -0.41 -9.00
C ASN A 22 -13.56 0.40 -8.04
N SER A 23 -14.26 0.89 -7.01
CA SER A 23 -13.67 1.47 -5.82
C SER A 23 -12.35 0.75 -5.62
N THR A 24 -11.23 1.46 -5.79
CA THR A 24 -9.92 0.91 -5.45
C THR A 24 -10.08 0.55 -4.00
N GLU A 25 -10.37 -0.72 -3.80
CA GLU A 25 -10.51 -1.36 -2.53
C GLU A 25 -9.09 -1.27 -2.01
N ARG A 26 -8.80 -0.12 -1.38
CA ARG A 26 -7.75 -0.01 -0.39
C ARG A 26 -8.23 -0.99 0.66
N GLN A 27 -7.91 -2.25 0.44
CA GLN A 27 -7.98 -3.27 1.44
C GLN A 27 -6.98 -2.79 2.48
N GLN A 28 -7.49 -1.96 3.40
CA GLN A 28 -6.97 -1.89 4.75
C GLN A 28 -7.19 -3.29 5.29
N THR A 29 -6.27 -4.21 4.95
CA THR A 29 -6.24 -5.51 5.59
C THR A 29 -5.83 -5.23 7.02
N THR A 30 -6.82 -5.06 7.90
CA THR A 30 -6.68 -5.17 9.35
C THR A 30 -6.42 -6.63 9.71
N LYS A 31 -5.36 -7.18 9.14
CA LYS A 31 -4.66 -8.37 9.61
C LYS A 31 -3.19 -8.01 9.49
N LEU A 32 -2.57 -7.79 10.65
CA LEU A 32 -1.13 -7.61 10.84
C LEU A 32 -0.39 -8.88 10.40
N CYS A 33 -0.43 -9.20 9.11
CA CYS A 33 0.40 -10.27 8.58
C CYS A 33 1.85 -9.82 8.77
N PRO A 34 2.66 -10.56 9.54
CA PRO A 34 4.05 -10.22 9.70
C PRO A 34 4.72 -10.25 8.32
N ILE A 35 5.40 -9.15 7.97
CA ILE A 35 6.16 -9.06 6.73
C ILE A 35 7.20 -10.18 6.75
N LYS A 36 7.24 -11.00 5.69
CA LYS A 36 8.22 -12.08 5.56
C LYS A 36 9.65 -11.52 5.64
N PRO A 37 10.60 -12.22 6.28
CA PRO A 37 11.96 -11.72 6.45
C PRO A 37 12.63 -11.39 5.12
N GLU A 38 12.41 -12.22 4.10
CA GLU A 38 12.89 -12.00 2.72
C GLU A 38 12.42 -10.66 2.15
N THR A 39 11.14 -10.32 2.34
CA THR A 39 10.57 -9.04 1.89
C THR A 39 11.22 -7.86 2.61
N LYS A 40 11.57 -7.98 3.90
CA LYS A 40 12.27 -6.93 4.63
C LYS A 40 13.66 -6.65 4.06
N VAL A 41 14.38 -7.69 3.63
CA VAL A 41 15.68 -7.54 2.93
C VAL A 41 15.50 -6.77 1.62
N LEU A 42 14.48 -7.11 0.83
CA LEU A 42 14.18 -6.42 -0.42
C LEU A 42 13.78 -4.96 -0.21
N ILE A 43 13.03 -4.65 0.85
CA ILE A 43 12.70 -3.28 1.25
C ILE A 43 13.98 -2.48 1.52
N ILE A 44 14.91 -3.01 2.32
CA ILE A 44 16.20 -2.33 2.60
C ILE A 44 17.04 -2.13 1.34
N LYS A 45 17.09 -3.13 0.44
CA LYS A 45 17.80 -3.01 -0.84
C LYS A 45 17.21 -1.89 -1.71
N ASN A 46 15.89 -1.79 -1.83
CA ASN A 46 15.23 -0.75 -2.63
C ASN A 46 15.33 0.65 -2.00
N LEU A 47 15.38 0.75 -0.67
CA LEU A 47 15.56 2.03 0.04
C LEU A 47 16.91 2.72 -0.24
N LYS A 48 17.87 2.03 -0.87
CA LYS A 48 19.14 2.65 -1.31
C LYS A 48 18.96 3.56 -2.53
N SER A 49 17.97 3.29 -3.37
CA SER A 49 17.76 3.97 -4.65
C SER A 49 16.41 4.68 -4.76
N LYS A 50 15.41 4.27 -3.96
CA LYS A 50 14.02 4.75 -4.05
C LYS A 50 13.57 5.43 -2.76
N SER A 51 12.54 6.28 -2.87
CA SER A 51 11.95 6.93 -1.70
C SER A 51 11.14 5.95 -0.83
N PRO A 52 10.99 6.21 0.48
CA PRO A 52 10.18 5.34 1.35
C PRO A 52 8.71 5.24 0.94
N ALA A 53 8.18 6.25 0.24
CA ALA A 53 6.81 6.25 -0.29
C ALA A 53 6.70 5.27 -1.46
N GLU A 54 7.59 5.35 -2.45
CA GLU A 54 7.62 4.41 -3.57
C GLU A 54 7.81 2.96 -3.11
N VAL A 55 8.68 2.73 -2.11
CA VAL A 55 8.89 1.40 -1.55
C VAL A 55 7.63 0.89 -0.83
N ALA A 56 6.90 1.77 -0.14
CA ALA A 56 5.63 1.43 0.48
C ALA A 56 4.60 0.96 -0.56
N ASP A 57 4.52 1.67 -1.68
CA ASP A 57 3.61 1.35 -2.79
C ASP A 57 4.01 0.03 -3.48
N ILE A 58 5.30 -0.19 -3.75
CA ILE A 58 5.79 -1.43 -4.41
C ILE A 58 5.49 -2.68 -3.58
N PHE A 59 5.73 -2.62 -2.27
CA PHE A 59 5.57 -3.78 -1.38
C PHE A 59 4.19 -3.84 -0.72
N ASN A 60 3.29 -2.90 -1.06
CA ASN A 60 1.96 -2.75 -0.47
C ASN A 60 1.99 -2.77 1.07
N VAL A 61 2.96 -2.06 1.65
CA VAL A 61 3.16 -1.93 3.09
C VAL A 61 2.98 -0.48 3.52
N SER A 62 2.66 -0.23 4.78
CA SER A 62 2.57 1.15 5.24
C SER A 62 3.96 1.82 5.25
N LYS A 63 4.01 3.11 4.91
CA LYS A 63 5.23 3.94 5.04
C LYS A 63 5.85 3.84 6.44
N ARG A 64 5.00 3.79 7.48
CA ARG A 64 5.44 3.60 8.88
C ARG A 64 6.18 2.27 9.08
N GLN A 65 5.75 1.18 8.44
CA GLN A 65 6.46 -0.10 8.51
C GLN A 65 7.81 -0.02 7.81
N VAL A 66 7.88 0.62 6.64
CA VAL A 66 9.13 0.84 5.90
C VAL A 66 10.14 1.63 6.75
N GLU A 67 9.69 2.72 7.37
CA GLU A 67 10.54 3.53 8.25
C GLU A 67 11.01 2.77 9.49
N ARG A 68 10.13 1.96 10.12
CA ARG A 68 10.52 1.11 11.25
C ARG A 68 11.58 0.08 10.87
N ILE A 69 11.47 -0.54 9.69
CA ILE A 69 12.46 -1.50 9.18
C ILE A 69 13.78 -0.78 8.92
N ARG A 70 13.74 0.38 8.24
CA ARG A 70 14.93 1.21 8.00
C ARG A 70 15.66 1.59 9.29
N LYS A 71 14.92 2.12 10.27
CA LYS A 71 15.49 2.55 11.56
C LYS A 71 16.15 1.37 12.28
N ARG A 72 15.48 0.21 12.35
CA ARG A 72 16.06 -0.99 12.97
C ARG A 72 17.32 -1.45 12.26
N TYR A 73 17.32 -1.46 10.94
CA TYR A 73 18.49 -1.84 10.16
C TYR A 73 19.67 -0.89 10.40
N GLN A 74 19.43 0.41 10.56
CA GLN A 74 20.47 1.37 10.92
C GLN A 74 21.01 1.17 12.34
N GLU A 75 20.16 0.77 13.29
CA GLU A 75 20.56 0.54 14.69
C GLU A 75 21.29 -0.79 14.90
N THR A 76 20.81 -1.87 14.28
CA THR A 76 21.26 -3.25 14.58
C THR A 76 21.99 -3.90 13.42
N GLY A 77 21.89 -3.38 12.19
CA GLY A 77 22.37 -4.03 10.97
C GLY A 77 21.51 -5.21 10.51
N ASP A 78 20.45 -5.54 11.25
CA ASP A 78 19.60 -6.70 11.00
C ASP A 78 18.15 -6.30 10.69
N VAL A 79 17.50 -7.08 9.82
CA VAL A 79 16.11 -6.92 9.39
C VAL A 79 15.15 -7.87 10.11
N HIS A 80 15.66 -8.88 10.79
CA HIS A 80 14.83 -9.85 11.49
C HIS A 80 14.10 -9.21 12.69
N ASP A 81 13.01 -9.85 13.10
CA ASP A 81 12.33 -9.44 14.31
C ASP A 81 13.12 -9.89 15.53
N ARG A 82 13.23 -8.99 16.52
CA ARG A 82 13.85 -9.35 17.79
C ARG A 82 13.05 -10.49 18.42
N PRO A 83 13.73 -11.47 19.04
CA PRO A 83 13.04 -12.47 19.83
C PRO A 83 12.14 -11.75 20.83
N ARG A 84 10.89 -12.22 20.97
CA ARG A 84 9.99 -11.68 21.99
C ARG A 84 10.60 -12.03 23.33
N SER A 85 11.09 -11.02 24.05
CA SER A 85 11.49 -11.18 25.44
C SER A 85 10.22 -11.41 26.26
N GLY A 86 9.92 -12.68 26.56
CA GLY A 86 8.84 -13.08 27.45
C GLY A 86 9.39 -13.56 28.79
N LYS A 87 8.62 -13.38 29.86
CA LYS A 87 8.88 -14.06 31.13
C LYS A 87 8.67 -15.56 30.90
N PRO A 88 9.58 -16.45 31.33
CA PRO A 88 9.36 -17.89 31.20
C PRO A 88 8.06 -18.28 31.91
N HIS A 89 7.16 -18.96 31.20
CA HIS A 89 5.94 -19.50 31.79
C HIS A 89 6.33 -20.73 32.61
N LYS A 90 6.18 -20.65 33.94
CA LYS A 90 6.26 -21.85 34.79
C LYS A 90 5.05 -22.71 34.48
N THR A 91 5.28 -23.92 33.97
CA THR A 91 4.27 -24.96 33.89
C THR A 91 4.29 -25.69 35.23
N THR A 92 3.27 -25.48 36.07
CA THR A 92 3.09 -26.30 37.28
C THR A 92 2.54 -27.65 36.82
N ALA A 93 3.30 -28.72 37.04
CA ALA A 93 2.88 -30.10 36.79
C ALA A 93 2.09 -30.66 37.98
#